data_AF-A0ABD2ZE58-F1
#
_entry.id   AF-A0ABD2ZE58-F1
#
_cell.length_a   1.000
_cell.length_b   1.000
_cell.length_c   1.000
_cell.angle_alpha   90.00
_cell.angle_beta   90.00
_cell.angle_gamma   90.00
#
_symmetry.space_group_name_H-M   'P 1'
#
loop_
_entity.id
_entity.type
_entity.pdbx_description
1 polymer ?
#
loop_
_entity_poly.entity_id
_entity_poly.type
_entity_poly.pdbx_seq_one_letter_code
_entity_poly.pdbx_strand_id
1 'polypeptide(L)'
;MVLLAAIRLDVFEIIAKAGPGAQLSPSEIATQLSLKNPDAATMLDRMLRLLACYSVITCSVAAAASEDGVVESQRRVYGLAPVAKYFVRNAKDGESSLGSALALIHDKVFLDCWYELEDAVREGGVPFERVHGTNAYEYTGRDPRFNEVLNKAMLLKNCHRALSDNGRVLAVDYILPLIPDTSACGKTVCQTDMIMMTHNPGGKERSEQEILALATAAGFRGMRIDCFVCNLWVMEFYK
;
A
#
# COMPACT_ATOMS: atom_id res chain seq x y z
N MET A 1 9.58 5.53 -3.90
CA MET A 1 11.04 5.26 -3.81
C MET A 1 11.67 5.64 -2.47
N VAL A 2 11.77 6.93 -2.07
CA VAL A 2 12.48 7.32 -0.82
C VAL A 2 11.88 6.69 0.43
N LEU A 3 10.55 6.66 0.53
CA LEU A 3 9.85 5.98 1.62
C LEU A 3 10.26 4.50 1.74
N LEU A 4 10.23 3.77 0.62
CA LEU A 4 10.64 2.36 0.60
C LEU A 4 12.11 2.18 1.01
N ALA A 5 13.00 3.06 0.56
CA ALA A 5 14.40 3.01 0.98
C ALA A 5 14.54 3.23 2.49
N ALA A 6 13.80 4.18 3.07
CA ALA A 6 13.78 4.40 4.52
C ALA A 6 13.23 3.18 5.31
N ILE A 7 12.21 2.50 4.77
CA ILE A 7 11.70 1.24 5.35
C ILE A 7 12.77 0.14 5.29
N ARG A 8 13.42 -0.05 4.14
CA ARG A 8 14.46 -1.08 3.95
C ARG A 8 15.72 -0.81 4.79
N LEU A 9 16.00 0.46 5.08
CA LEU A 9 17.05 0.88 6.01
C LEU A 9 16.60 0.83 7.47
N ASP A 10 15.42 0.28 7.81
CA ASP A 10 14.90 0.20 9.17
C ASP A 10 14.91 1.56 9.94
N VAL A 11 14.80 2.68 9.21
CA VAL A 11 14.85 4.03 9.80
C VAL A 11 13.73 4.22 10.82
N PHE A 12 12.52 3.75 10.49
CA PHE A 12 11.36 3.86 11.37
C PHE A 12 11.52 3.01 12.64
N GLU A 13 12.15 1.84 12.53
CA GLU A 13 12.44 0.97 13.67
C GLU A 13 13.44 1.60 14.63
N ILE A 14 14.48 2.23 14.09
CA ILE A 14 15.50 2.91 14.90
C ILE A 14 14.89 4.03 15.74
N ILE A 15 14.06 4.87 15.11
CA ILE A 15 13.38 5.95 15.83
C ILE A 15 12.36 5.36 16.82
N ALA A 16 11.63 4.31 16.46
CA ALA A 16 10.68 3.63 17.36
C ALA A 16 11.38 3.05 18.60
N LYS A 17 12.53 2.40 18.43
CA LYS A 17 13.33 1.81 19.51
C LYS A 17 13.90 2.84 20.48
N ALA A 18 14.14 4.07 20.02
CA ALA A 18 14.55 5.18 20.88
C ALA A 18 13.44 5.66 21.84
N GLY A 19 12.18 5.26 21.58
CA GLY A 19 11.05 5.45 22.49
C GLY A 19 10.01 6.47 22.00
N PRO A 20 8.83 6.53 22.64
CA PRO A 20 7.77 7.45 22.27
C PRO A 20 8.21 8.91 22.32
N GLY A 21 8.03 9.65 21.23
CA GLY A 21 8.41 11.07 21.13
C GLY A 21 9.90 11.34 20.92
N ALA A 22 10.73 10.29 20.82
CA ALA A 22 12.15 10.44 20.55
C ALA A 22 12.42 11.19 19.24
N GLN A 23 13.48 12.00 19.24
CA GLN A 23 13.98 12.71 18.07
C GLN A 23 15.45 12.35 17.91
N LEU A 24 15.84 11.84 16.74
CA LEU A 24 17.21 11.43 16.45
C LEU A 24 17.80 12.28 15.32
N SER A 25 19.08 12.61 15.42
CA SER A 25 19.82 13.22 14.32
C SER A 25 20.09 12.20 13.20
N PRO A 26 20.36 12.64 11.96
CA PRO A 26 20.80 11.76 10.89
C PRO A 26 22.07 10.97 11.22
N SER A 27 22.98 11.55 12.01
CA SER A 27 24.20 10.87 12.46
C SER A 27 23.91 9.77 13.47
N GLU A 28 23.01 10.01 14.43
CA GLU A 28 22.58 9.01 15.41
C GLU A 28 21.90 7.81 14.72
N ILE A 29 21.06 8.07 13.71
CA ILE A 29 20.44 7.01 12.89
C ILE A 29 21.50 6.24 12.09
N ALA A 30 22.44 6.94 11.44
CA ALA A 30 23.52 6.30 10.67
C ALA A 30 24.41 5.41 11.54
N THR A 31 24.73 5.85 12.76
CA THR A 31 25.51 5.09 13.74
C THR A 31 24.78 3.81 14.16
N GLN A 32 23.49 3.88 14.46
CA GLN A 32 22.70 2.70 14.82
C GLN A 32 22.59 1.68 13.66
N LEU A 33 22.58 2.17 12.42
CA LEU A 33 22.62 1.32 11.22
C LEU A 33 24.00 0.73 10.92
N SER A 34 25.05 1.10 11.67
CA SER A 34 26.43 0.66 11.42
C SER A 34 26.87 0.90 9.96
N LEU A 35 26.45 2.02 9.36
CA LEU A 35 26.74 2.33 7.96
C LEU A 35 28.21 2.70 7.80
N LYS A 36 28.89 2.04 6.86
CA LYS A 36 30.31 2.28 6.54
C LYS A 36 30.54 3.50 5.64
N ASN A 37 29.47 4.04 5.06
CA ASN A 37 29.55 5.18 4.15
C ASN A 37 29.71 6.50 4.94
N PRO A 38 30.82 7.25 4.76
CA PRO A 38 31.04 8.50 5.49
C PRO A 38 29.97 9.57 5.19
N ASP A 39 29.34 9.51 4.01
CA ASP A 39 28.29 10.46 3.61
C ASP A 39 26.87 10.02 4.05
N ALA A 40 26.74 8.89 4.75
CA ALA A 40 25.44 8.30 5.08
C ALA A 40 24.53 9.26 5.86
N ALA A 41 25.07 9.98 6.84
CA ALA A 41 24.29 10.94 7.63
C ALA A 41 23.73 12.08 6.75
N THR A 42 24.53 12.60 5.82
CA THR A 42 24.12 13.63 4.87
C THR A 42 23.06 13.12 3.89
N MET A 43 23.20 11.88 3.41
CA MET A 43 22.21 11.23 2.55
C MET A 43 20.88 10.99 3.29
N LEU A 44 20.95 10.46 4.51
CA LEU A 44 19.79 10.26 5.37
C LEU A 44 19.07 11.58 5.64
N ASP A 45 19.80 12.65 5.97
CA ASP A 45 19.17 13.97 6.20
C ASP A 45 18.34 14.44 5.00
N ARG A 46 18.84 14.23 3.77
CA ARG A 46 18.09 14.58 2.54
C ARG A 46 16.83 13.73 2.37
N MET A 47 16.92 12.43 2.66
CA MET A 47 15.77 11.51 2.62
C MET A 47 14.72 11.89 3.67
N LEU A 48 15.17 12.09 4.91
CA LEU A 48 14.33 12.43 6.06
C LEU A 48 13.64 13.78 5.85
N ARG A 49 14.34 14.78 5.31
CA ARG A 49 13.72 16.07 4.97
C ARG A 49 12.56 15.92 3.98
N LEU A 50 12.71 15.09 2.95
CA LEU A 50 11.61 14.80 2.03
C LEU A 50 10.44 14.13 2.76
N LEU A 51 10.70 13.12 3.60
CA LEU A 51 9.66 12.45 4.36
C LEU A 51 8.94 13.40 5.34
N ALA A 52 9.66 14.36 5.91
CA ALA A 52 9.09 15.40 6.77
C ALA A 52 8.18 16.36 5.98
N CYS A 53 8.55 16.74 4.74
CA CYS A 53 7.69 17.54 3.86
C CYS A 53 6.34 16.86 3.56
N TYR A 54 6.28 15.53 3.60
CA TYR A 54 5.06 14.74 3.42
C TYR A 54 4.43 14.30 4.76
N SER A 55 4.86 14.88 5.89
CA SER A 55 4.37 14.56 7.24
C SER A 55 4.48 13.07 7.61
N VAL A 56 5.40 12.32 6.97
CA VAL A 56 5.67 10.92 7.29
C VAL A 56 6.46 10.81 8.59
N ILE A 57 7.37 11.77 8.81
CA ILE A 57 8.13 11.93 10.05
C ILE A 57 8.04 13.38 10.52
N THR A 58 8.31 13.63 11.80
CA THR A 58 8.46 14.99 12.33
C THR A 58 9.89 15.47 12.13
N CYS A 59 10.08 16.79 12.02
CA CYS A 59 11.40 17.41 11.99
C CYS A 59 11.41 18.62 12.93
N SER A 60 12.45 18.74 13.74
CA SER A 60 12.72 19.90 14.60
C SER A 60 14.21 20.21 14.61
N VAL A 61 14.59 21.33 15.22
CA VAL A 61 15.99 21.75 15.36
C VAL A 61 16.40 21.60 16.82
N ALA A 62 17.52 20.93 17.05
CA ALA A 62 18.17 20.83 18.35
C ALA A 62 19.49 21.59 18.34
N ALA A 63 19.80 22.27 19.44
CA ALA A 63 21.13 22.84 19.66
C ALA A 63 22.15 21.70 19.83
N ALA A 64 23.29 21.80 19.15
CA ALA A 64 24.44 20.95 19.43
C ALA A 64 25.47 21.76 20.22
N ALA A 65 25.82 21.28 21.41
CA ALA A 65 26.89 21.86 22.20
C ALA A 65 28.24 21.60 21.52
N SER A 66 28.98 22.66 21.19
CA SER A 66 30.40 22.56 20.85
C SER A 66 31.22 22.52 22.14
N GLU A 67 32.24 21.68 22.22
CA GLU A 67 33.19 21.63 23.36
C GLU A 67 33.87 22.99 23.61
N ASP A 68 33.95 23.86 22.60
CA ASP A 68 34.63 25.17 22.65
C ASP A 68 33.71 26.40 22.85
N GLY A 69 32.42 26.20 23.16
CA GLY A 69 31.52 27.29 23.63
C GLY A 69 31.24 28.48 22.70
N VAL A 70 31.71 28.49 21.43
CA VAL A 70 31.62 29.67 20.55
C VAL A 70 30.68 29.48 19.34
N VAL A 71 30.25 28.25 19.01
CA VAL A 71 29.28 28.02 17.92
C VAL A 71 28.20 27.03 18.34
N GLU A 72 26.99 27.53 18.61
CA GLU A 72 25.79 26.70 18.62
C GLU A 72 25.52 26.22 17.19
N SER A 73 26.03 25.04 16.85
CA SER A 73 25.62 24.41 15.59
C SER A 73 24.20 23.86 15.76
N GLN A 74 23.29 24.31 14.90
CA GLN A 74 21.94 23.79 14.85
C GLN A 74 21.91 22.51 14.03
N ARG A 75 21.34 21.43 14.58
CA ARG A 75 21.15 20.17 13.85
C ARG A 75 19.68 19.81 13.76
N ARG A 76 19.26 19.29 12.60
CA ARG A 76 17.94 18.69 12.44
C ARG A 76 17.88 17.38 13.20
N VAL A 77 16.76 17.16 13.87
CA VAL A 77 16.40 15.90 14.50
C VAL A 77 15.01 15.49 14.03
N TYR A 78 14.80 14.18 13.94
CA TYR A 78 13.63 13.58 13.32
C TYR A 78 12.97 12.58 14.24
N GLY A 79 11.63 12.56 14.25
CA GLY A 79 10.83 11.63 15.04
C GLY A 79 9.69 11.03 14.22
N LEU A 80 8.96 10.07 14.80
CA LEU A 80 7.84 9.44 14.11
C LEU A 80 6.60 10.35 14.12
N ALA A 81 6.03 10.60 12.94
CA ALA A 81 4.68 11.16 12.83
C ALA A 81 3.63 10.03 12.93
N PRO A 82 2.34 10.33 13.17
CA PRO A 82 1.32 9.30 13.35
C PRO A 82 1.21 8.27 12.21
N VAL A 83 1.46 8.65 10.96
CA VAL A 83 1.43 7.74 9.81
C VAL A 83 2.60 6.75 9.80
N ALA A 84 3.74 7.11 10.40
CA ALA A 84 4.90 6.22 10.44
C ALA A 84 4.67 4.93 11.26
N LYS A 85 3.64 4.91 12.13
CA LYS A 85 3.26 3.69 12.85
C LYS A 85 2.96 2.50 11.94
N TYR A 86 2.51 2.76 10.71
CA TYR A 86 2.22 1.71 9.73
C TYR A 86 3.47 1.16 9.02
N PHE A 87 4.63 1.81 9.21
CA PHE A 87 5.92 1.42 8.65
C PHE A 87 6.88 0.86 9.71
N VAL A 88 6.46 0.84 10.98
CA VAL A 88 7.10 0.09 12.06
C VAL A 88 6.42 -1.29 12.12
N ARG A 89 7.20 -2.36 12.28
CA ARG A 89 6.66 -3.71 12.41
C ARG A 89 5.76 -3.80 13.63
N ASN A 90 4.62 -4.47 13.47
CA ASN A 90 3.64 -4.62 14.53
C ASN A 90 4.25 -5.37 15.73
N ALA A 91 4.12 -4.80 16.93
CA ALA A 91 4.69 -5.39 18.15
C ALA A 91 4.11 -6.77 18.51
N LYS A 92 2.93 -7.15 17.99
CA LYS A 92 2.29 -8.44 18.29
C LYS A 92 2.85 -9.61 17.48
N ASP A 93 3.14 -9.40 16.20
CA ASP A 93 3.64 -10.45 15.31
C ASP A 93 5.09 -10.23 14.87
N GLY A 94 5.66 -9.04 15.12
CA GLY A 94 7.04 -8.70 14.81
C GLY A 94 7.34 -8.55 13.32
N GLU A 95 6.36 -8.73 12.44
CA GLU A 95 6.56 -8.89 10.99
C GLU A 95 5.67 -7.95 10.17
N SER A 96 4.43 -7.72 10.59
CA SER A 96 3.44 -7.02 9.77
C SER A 96 3.69 -5.51 9.74
N SER A 97 3.79 -4.95 8.53
CA SER A 97 3.77 -3.50 8.26
C SER A 97 3.26 -3.23 6.84
N LEU A 98 2.92 -1.99 6.52
CA LEU A 98 2.64 -1.58 5.13
C LEU A 98 3.90 -1.56 4.26
N GLY A 99 5.09 -1.81 4.84
CA GLY A 99 6.35 -1.89 4.11
C GLY A 99 6.36 -2.98 3.05
N SER A 100 5.78 -4.15 3.32
CA SER A 100 5.73 -5.27 2.38
C SER A 100 4.84 -4.96 1.17
N ALA A 101 3.69 -4.33 1.38
CA ALA A 101 2.82 -3.88 0.29
C ALA A 101 3.51 -2.80 -0.56
N LEU A 102 4.18 -1.84 0.08
CA LEU A 102 4.95 -0.82 -0.63
C LEU A 102 6.11 -1.42 -1.45
N ALA A 103 6.78 -2.44 -0.89
CA ALA A 103 7.86 -3.15 -1.56
C ALA A 103 7.36 -3.89 -2.80
N LEU A 104 6.18 -4.51 -2.75
CA LEU A 104 5.54 -5.16 -3.90
C LEU A 104 5.24 -4.15 -5.02
N ILE A 105 4.55 -3.05 -4.70
CA ILE A 105 4.13 -2.04 -5.68
C ILE A 105 5.33 -1.37 -6.38
N HIS A 106 6.46 -1.28 -5.68
CA HIS A 106 7.70 -0.70 -6.19
C HIS A 106 8.73 -1.76 -6.59
N ASP A 107 8.35 -3.03 -6.63
CA ASP A 107 9.21 -4.06 -7.18
C ASP A 107 9.39 -3.82 -8.68
N LYS A 108 10.57 -4.18 -9.21
CA LYS A 108 10.86 -4.00 -10.63
C LYS A 108 9.80 -4.68 -11.51
N VAL A 109 9.32 -5.86 -11.11
CA VAL A 109 8.29 -6.60 -11.85
C VAL A 109 7.01 -5.78 -12.02
N PHE A 110 6.60 -5.04 -10.99
CA PHE A 110 5.43 -4.16 -11.02
C PHE A 110 5.71 -2.83 -11.73
N LEU A 111 6.89 -2.24 -11.49
CA LEU A 111 7.25 -0.96 -12.07
C LEU A 111 7.41 -1.01 -13.59
N ASP A 112 7.98 -2.10 -14.10
CA ASP A 112 8.22 -2.25 -15.54
C ASP A 112 6.89 -2.22 -16.33
N CYS A 113 5.79 -2.71 -15.75
CA CYS A 113 4.46 -2.70 -16.36
C CYS A 113 3.93 -1.28 -16.63
N TRP A 114 4.35 -0.27 -15.87
CA TRP A 114 3.90 1.10 -16.10
C TRP A 114 4.47 1.71 -17.38
N TYR A 115 5.60 1.20 -17.88
CA TYR A 115 6.18 1.66 -19.15
C TYR A 115 5.39 1.17 -20.37
N GLU A 116 4.64 0.06 -20.24
CA GLU A 116 3.77 -0.49 -21.30
C GLU A 116 2.35 0.09 -21.28
N LEU A 117 2.04 0.99 -20.34
CA LEU A 117 0.68 1.52 -20.19
C LEU A 117 0.22 2.30 -21.44
N GLU A 118 1.11 3.11 -22.03
CA GLU A 118 0.78 3.86 -23.25
C GLU A 118 0.45 2.91 -24.41
N ASP A 119 1.30 1.93 -24.65
CA ASP A 119 1.13 0.99 -25.76
C ASP A 119 -0.09 0.08 -25.53
N ALA A 120 -0.37 -0.31 -24.29
CA ALA A 120 -1.61 -1.02 -23.94
C ALA A 120 -2.86 -0.18 -24.24
N VAL A 121 -2.83 1.14 -24.02
CA VAL A 121 -3.94 2.03 -24.40
C VAL A 121 -4.09 2.14 -25.92
N ARG A 122 -2.98 2.17 -26.66
CA ARG A 122 -2.99 2.31 -28.13
C ARG A 122 -3.37 1.02 -28.86
N GLU A 123 -2.87 -0.11 -28.39
CA GLU A 123 -2.88 -1.39 -29.10
C GLU A 123 -3.73 -2.46 -28.41
N GLY A 124 -4.13 -2.22 -27.16
CA GLY A 124 -4.76 -3.21 -26.31
C GLY A 124 -3.77 -4.15 -25.62
N GLY A 125 -4.33 -5.04 -24.79
CA GLY A 125 -3.57 -5.95 -23.93
C GLY A 125 -3.39 -5.43 -22.51
N VAL A 126 -2.93 -6.30 -21.61
CA VAL A 126 -2.63 -5.95 -20.22
C VAL A 126 -1.13 -5.64 -20.11
N PRO A 127 -0.73 -4.48 -19.56
CA PRO A 127 0.69 -4.11 -19.47
C PRO A 127 1.58 -5.20 -18.87
N PHE A 128 1.12 -5.90 -17.82
CA PHE A 128 1.86 -7.04 -17.25
C PHE A 128 2.11 -8.17 -18.26
N GLU A 129 1.09 -8.56 -19.03
CA GLU A 129 1.24 -9.60 -20.06
C GLU A 129 2.16 -9.15 -21.19
N ARG A 130 2.13 -7.86 -21.53
CA ARG A 130 3.02 -7.27 -22.55
C ARG A 130 4.49 -7.32 -22.12
N VAL A 131 4.78 -7.06 -20.83
CA VAL A 131 6.15 -7.13 -20.29
C VAL A 131 6.61 -8.58 -20.09
N HIS A 132 5.76 -9.43 -19.49
CA HIS A 132 6.19 -10.72 -18.94
C HIS A 132 5.76 -11.93 -19.79
N GLY A 133 4.92 -11.73 -20.81
CA GLY A 133 4.44 -12.79 -21.71
C GLY A 133 3.46 -13.79 -21.09
N THR A 134 3.01 -13.55 -19.86
CA THR A 134 2.05 -14.37 -19.10
C THR A 134 1.25 -13.47 -18.14
N ASN A 135 0.12 -13.95 -17.65
CA ASN A 135 -0.68 -13.20 -16.67
C ASN A 135 -0.08 -13.30 -15.25
N ALA A 136 -0.44 -12.34 -14.39
CA ALA A 136 0.10 -12.24 -13.03
C ALA A 136 -0.19 -13.48 -12.14
N TYR A 137 -1.29 -14.21 -12.41
CA TYR A 137 -1.63 -15.43 -11.66
C TYR A 137 -0.73 -16.59 -12.04
N GLU A 138 -0.47 -16.78 -13.33
CA GLU A 138 0.46 -17.80 -13.84
C GLU A 138 1.92 -17.48 -13.48
N TYR A 139 2.27 -16.19 -13.41
CA TYR A 139 3.58 -15.74 -12.94
C TYR A 139 3.86 -16.11 -11.48
N THR A 140 2.82 -16.08 -10.63
CA THR A 140 2.94 -16.33 -9.18
C THR A 140 2.57 -17.76 -8.75
N GLY A 141 1.92 -18.55 -9.60
CA GLY A 141 1.53 -19.93 -9.29
C GLY A 141 1.34 -20.82 -10.53
N ARG A 142 2.00 -21.99 -10.55
CA ARG A 142 1.79 -23.04 -11.57
C ARG A 142 0.47 -23.79 -11.34
N ASP A 143 -0.61 -23.39 -12.03
CA ASP A 143 -1.59 -24.24 -12.77
C ASP A 143 -2.65 -23.35 -13.46
N PRO A 144 -2.53 -23.07 -14.77
CA PRO A 144 -3.41 -22.16 -15.51
C PRO A 144 -4.87 -22.63 -15.70
N ARG A 145 -5.14 -23.93 -15.59
CA ARG A 145 -6.38 -24.51 -16.15
C ARG A 145 -7.61 -24.33 -15.26
N PHE A 146 -7.41 -24.06 -13.96
CA PHE A 146 -8.49 -24.00 -12.98
C PHE A 146 -8.98 -22.57 -12.70
N ASN A 147 -8.17 -21.54 -13.02
CA ASN A 147 -8.39 -20.16 -12.57
C ASN A 147 -9.37 -19.39 -13.48
N GLU A 148 -9.38 -19.66 -14.79
CA GLU A 148 -10.21 -18.92 -15.76
C GLU A 148 -11.70 -19.35 -15.73
N VAL A 149 -11.96 -20.63 -15.48
CA VAL A 149 -13.32 -21.21 -15.40
C VAL A 149 -14.00 -20.86 -14.06
N LEU A 150 -13.23 -20.61 -12.99
CA LEU A 150 -13.75 -20.31 -11.66
C LEU A 150 -14.06 -18.82 -11.46
N ASN A 151 -13.23 -17.91 -12.01
CA ASN A 151 -13.22 -16.49 -11.64
C ASN A 151 -14.34 -15.63 -12.25
N LYS A 152 -14.95 -16.04 -13.37
CA LYS A 152 -15.96 -15.18 -14.04
C LYS A 152 -17.41 -15.66 -13.94
N ALA A 153 -17.65 -16.96 -13.74
CA ALA A 153 -19.01 -17.50 -13.88
C ALA A 153 -19.69 -17.87 -12.56
N MET A 154 -18.96 -18.11 -11.46
CA MET A 154 -19.53 -18.99 -10.42
C MET A 154 -19.21 -18.67 -8.95
N LEU A 155 -18.30 -17.77 -8.53
CA LEU A 155 -18.04 -17.62 -7.09
C LEU A 155 -19.28 -17.15 -6.30
N LEU A 156 -19.88 -16.01 -6.66
CA LEU A 156 -21.05 -15.50 -5.93
C LEU A 156 -22.27 -16.43 -6.07
N LYS A 157 -22.49 -17.03 -7.25
CA LYS A 157 -23.57 -18.02 -7.46
C LYS A 157 -23.36 -19.28 -6.63
N ASN A 158 -22.11 -19.74 -6.49
CA ASN A 158 -21.78 -20.89 -5.65
C ASN A 158 -21.94 -20.55 -4.17
N CYS A 159 -21.50 -19.36 -3.73
CA CYS A 159 -21.76 -18.87 -2.38
C CYS A 159 -23.26 -18.83 -2.10
N HIS A 160 -24.06 -18.24 -3.00
CA HIS A 160 -25.51 -18.18 -2.87
C HIS A 160 -26.15 -19.58 -2.76
N ARG A 161 -25.69 -20.56 -3.55
CA ARG A 161 -26.17 -21.95 -3.48
C ARG A 161 -25.76 -22.66 -2.18
N ALA A 162 -24.56 -22.39 -1.67
CA ALA A 162 -24.03 -22.99 -0.46
C ALA A 162 -24.65 -22.44 0.83
N LEU A 163 -25.24 -21.24 0.79
CA LEU A 163 -25.88 -20.60 1.92
C LEU A 163 -27.28 -21.14 2.20
N SER A 164 -27.64 -21.22 3.49
CA SER A 164 -29.03 -21.38 3.93
C SER A 164 -29.89 -20.16 3.54
N ASP A 165 -31.22 -20.27 3.65
CA ASP A 165 -32.14 -19.19 3.19
C ASP A 165 -31.97 -17.85 3.92
N ASN A 166 -31.36 -17.86 5.11
CA ASN A 166 -31.00 -16.66 5.89
C ASN A 166 -29.49 -16.39 5.89
N GLY A 167 -28.74 -17.09 5.05
CA GLY A 167 -27.30 -16.95 4.92
C GLY A 167 -26.90 -15.65 4.21
N ARG A 168 -25.67 -15.20 4.46
CA ARG A 168 -25.11 -13.97 3.90
C ARG A 168 -23.64 -14.15 3.56
N VAL A 169 -23.19 -13.42 2.55
CA VAL A 169 -21.77 -13.25 2.21
C VAL A 169 -21.30 -11.91 2.76
N LEU A 170 -20.16 -11.91 3.44
CA LEU A 170 -19.43 -10.69 3.77
C LEU A 170 -18.38 -10.46 2.68
N ALA A 171 -18.53 -9.37 1.93
CA ALA A 171 -17.52 -8.89 1.00
C ALA A 171 -16.78 -7.71 1.64
N VAL A 172 -15.45 -7.72 1.57
CA VAL A 172 -14.60 -6.65 2.06
C VAL A 172 -13.80 -6.13 0.87
N ASP A 173 -14.15 -4.96 0.37
CA ASP A 173 -13.58 -4.44 -0.87
C ASP A 173 -13.63 -2.90 -0.92
N TYR A 174 -12.96 -2.31 -1.91
CA TYR A 174 -13.11 -0.89 -2.20
C TYR A 174 -14.45 -0.61 -2.90
N ILE A 175 -14.99 0.58 -2.68
CA ILE A 175 -16.10 1.12 -3.46
C ILE A 175 -15.55 2.34 -4.19
N LEU A 176 -15.57 2.28 -5.52
CA LEU A 176 -15.15 3.39 -6.38
C LEU A 176 -16.25 4.46 -6.40
N PRO A 177 -16.00 5.68 -5.88
CA PRO A 177 -16.98 6.75 -5.96
C PRO A 177 -17.19 7.15 -7.42
N LEU A 178 -18.45 7.42 -7.78
CA LEU A 178 -18.82 7.83 -9.15
C LEU A 178 -18.11 9.13 -9.57
N ILE A 179 -17.94 10.06 -8.61
CA ILE A 179 -17.19 11.29 -8.81
C ILE A 179 -15.88 11.16 -8.02
N PRO A 180 -14.71 11.18 -8.68
CA PRO A 180 -13.43 11.13 -8.00
C PRO A 180 -13.26 12.31 -7.03
N ASP A 181 -12.66 12.05 -5.88
CA ASP A 181 -12.37 13.04 -4.85
C ASP A 181 -10.91 12.97 -4.38
N THR A 182 -10.47 13.99 -3.64
CA THR A 182 -9.07 14.12 -3.19
C THR A 182 -8.81 13.61 -1.78
N SER A 183 -9.79 12.95 -1.15
CA SER A 183 -9.60 12.27 0.13
C SER A 183 -8.57 11.14 0.02
N ALA A 184 -8.08 10.68 1.17
CA ALA A 184 -7.18 9.53 1.20
C ALA A 184 -7.84 8.28 0.60
N CYS A 185 -9.12 8.04 0.90
CA CYS A 185 -9.86 6.91 0.35
C CYS A 185 -10.00 7.02 -1.17
N GLY A 186 -10.49 8.16 -1.69
CA GLY A 186 -10.66 8.37 -3.13
C GLY A 186 -9.36 8.17 -3.91
N LYS A 187 -8.26 8.74 -3.41
CA LYS A 187 -6.93 8.53 -4.00
C LYS A 187 -6.51 7.05 -3.98
N THR A 188 -6.68 6.36 -2.85
CA THR A 188 -6.31 4.94 -2.73
C THR A 188 -7.10 4.07 -3.70
N VAL A 189 -8.42 4.26 -3.80
CA VAL A 189 -9.25 3.43 -4.70
C VAL A 189 -8.86 3.64 -6.16
N CYS A 190 -8.66 4.88 -6.60
CA CYS A 190 -8.19 5.15 -7.97
C CYS A 190 -6.79 4.60 -8.24
N GLN A 191 -5.88 4.63 -7.25
CA GLN A 191 -4.56 4.03 -7.39
C GLN A 191 -4.64 2.51 -7.52
N THR A 192 -5.48 1.86 -6.72
CA THR A 192 -5.72 0.41 -6.81
C THR A 192 -6.36 0.04 -8.14
N ASP A 193 -7.32 0.80 -8.64
CA ASP A 193 -7.95 0.56 -9.95
C ASP A 193 -6.93 0.61 -11.10
N MET A 194 -6.00 1.56 -11.06
CA MET A 194 -4.89 1.60 -12.02
C MET A 194 -3.93 0.40 -11.88
N ILE A 195 -3.68 -0.09 -10.65
CA ILE A 195 -2.92 -1.33 -10.43
C ILE A 195 -3.68 -2.53 -11.03
N MET A 196 -5.00 -2.59 -10.85
CA MET A 196 -5.84 -3.64 -11.43
C MET A 196 -5.77 -3.61 -12.96
N MET A 197 -5.92 -2.43 -13.58
CA MET A 197 -5.84 -2.25 -15.03
C MET A 197 -4.48 -2.68 -15.59
N THR A 198 -3.39 -2.37 -14.88
CA THR A 198 -2.02 -2.62 -15.36
C THR A 198 -1.57 -4.08 -15.18
N HIS A 199 -2.10 -4.78 -14.16
CA HIS A 199 -1.59 -6.10 -13.76
C HIS A 199 -2.58 -7.25 -13.96
N ASN A 200 -3.89 -6.98 -13.96
CA ASN A 200 -4.92 -8.02 -13.87
C ASN A 200 -5.88 -7.98 -15.07
N PRO A 201 -5.94 -9.03 -15.90
CA PRO A 201 -6.86 -9.09 -17.03
C PRO A 201 -8.34 -8.95 -16.61
N GLY A 202 -8.95 -7.81 -16.97
CA GLY A 202 -10.34 -7.48 -16.63
C GLY A 202 -10.58 -7.16 -15.15
N GLY A 203 -9.51 -7.01 -14.36
CA GLY A 203 -9.58 -6.49 -12.99
C GLY A 203 -9.96 -5.02 -13.01
N LYS A 204 -10.84 -4.63 -12.08
CA LYS A 204 -11.23 -3.23 -11.84
C LYS A 204 -11.90 -3.10 -10.48
N GLU A 205 -11.80 -1.92 -9.90
CA GLU A 205 -12.65 -1.49 -8.80
C GLU A 205 -14.06 -1.18 -9.32
N ARG A 206 -15.04 -1.25 -8.43
CA ARG A 206 -16.46 -1.14 -8.80
C ARG A 206 -17.20 -0.13 -7.94
N SER A 207 -18.16 0.53 -8.55
CA SER A 207 -19.13 1.33 -7.84
C SER A 207 -20.08 0.44 -7.02
N GLU A 208 -20.73 1.04 -6.02
CA GLU A 208 -21.74 0.36 -5.21
C GLU A 208 -22.84 -0.29 -6.07
N GLN A 209 -23.27 0.40 -7.12
CA GLN A 209 -24.30 -0.07 -8.04
C GLN A 209 -23.84 -1.30 -8.84
N GLU A 210 -22.60 -1.31 -9.31
CA GLU A 210 -22.04 -2.47 -10.02
C GLU A 210 -21.89 -3.68 -9.09
N ILE A 211 -21.49 -3.49 -7.84
CA ILE A 211 -21.39 -4.56 -6.84
C ILE A 211 -22.78 -5.13 -6.53
N LEU A 212 -23.78 -4.27 -6.30
CA LEU A 212 -25.17 -4.69 -6.10
C LEU A 212 -25.70 -5.46 -7.32
N ALA A 213 -25.39 -5.02 -8.53
CA ALA A 213 -25.80 -5.71 -9.75
C ALA A 213 -25.19 -7.12 -9.85
N LEU A 214 -23.91 -7.29 -9.46
CA LEU A 214 -23.25 -8.59 -9.40
C LEU A 214 -23.88 -9.53 -8.35
N ALA A 215 -24.16 -9.01 -7.16
CA ALA A 215 -24.83 -9.78 -6.11
C ALA A 215 -26.24 -10.22 -6.56
N THR A 216 -27.01 -9.30 -7.15
CA THR A 216 -28.36 -9.59 -7.65
C THR A 216 -28.33 -10.62 -8.78
N ALA A 217 -27.39 -10.50 -9.73
CA ALA A 217 -27.21 -11.46 -10.82
C ALA A 217 -26.77 -12.85 -10.33
N ALA A 218 -26.21 -12.94 -9.11
CA ALA A 218 -25.85 -14.20 -8.47
C ALA A 218 -26.99 -14.84 -7.65
N GLY A 219 -28.10 -14.14 -7.46
CA GLY A 219 -29.30 -14.63 -6.77
C GLY A 219 -29.55 -14.01 -5.39
N PHE A 220 -28.64 -13.16 -4.88
CA PHE A 220 -28.86 -12.47 -3.61
C PHE A 220 -30.02 -11.46 -3.71
N ARG A 221 -30.77 -11.29 -2.63
CA ARG A 221 -31.91 -10.35 -2.55
C ARG A 221 -31.47 -8.89 -2.51
N GLY A 222 -30.23 -8.63 -2.09
CA GLY A 222 -29.65 -7.30 -2.09
C GLY A 222 -28.32 -7.24 -1.36
N MET A 223 -27.89 -6.00 -1.12
CA MET A 223 -26.64 -5.66 -0.45
C MET A 223 -26.90 -4.63 0.64
N ARG A 224 -26.19 -4.74 1.75
CA ARG A 224 -26.12 -3.71 2.80
C ARG A 224 -24.67 -3.35 3.07
N ILE A 225 -24.36 -2.07 3.12
CA ILE A 225 -23.06 -1.58 3.59
C ILE A 225 -23.13 -1.50 5.12
N ASP A 226 -22.20 -2.18 5.81
CA ASP A 226 -22.21 -2.30 7.26
C ASP A 226 -21.23 -1.33 7.92
N CYS A 227 -19.95 -1.39 7.54
CA CYS A 227 -18.93 -0.50 8.10
C CYS A 227 -17.79 -0.19 7.14
N PHE A 228 -16.96 0.79 7.52
CA PHE A 228 -15.81 1.27 6.76
C PHE A 228 -14.56 1.24 7.64
N VAL A 229 -13.54 0.50 7.22
CA VAL A 229 -12.31 0.29 8.00
C VAL A 229 -11.11 0.33 7.07
N CYS A 230 -10.15 1.21 7.34
CA CYS A 230 -8.88 1.31 6.59
C CYS A 230 -9.07 1.41 5.06
N ASN A 231 -9.98 2.27 4.60
CA ASN A 231 -10.37 2.45 3.19
C ASN A 231 -11.19 1.31 2.57
N LEU A 232 -11.47 0.22 3.30
CA LEU A 232 -12.28 -0.90 2.82
C LEU A 232 -13.71 -0.80 3.36
N TRP A 233 -14.68 -1.20 2.54
CA TRP A 233 -16.08 -1.32 2.92
C TRP A 233 -16.41 -2.78 3.22
N VAL A 234 -17.12 -3.00 4.32
CA VAL A 234 -17.74 -4.29 4.63
C VAL A 234 -19.17 -4.25 4.11
N MET A 235 -19.46 -5.16 3.18
CA MET A 235 -20.74 -5.29 2.52
C MET A 235 -21.32 -6.67 2.80
N GLU A 236 -22.60 -6.72 3.14
CA GLU A 236 -23.35 -7.95 3.31
C GLU A 236 -24.22 -8.20 2.08
N PHE A 237 -24.05 -9.34 1.40
CA PHE A 237 -25.00 -9.83 0.42
C PHE A 237 -25.90 -10.84 1.10
N TYR A 238 -27.18 -10.53 1.23
CA TYR A 238 -28.15 -11.41 1.88
C TYR A 238 -28.92 -12.21 0.83
N LYS A 239 -28.98 -13.53 1.05
CA LYS A 239 -29.89 -14.41 0.33
C LYS A 239 -31.32 -14.08 0.69
#